data_AF-A0A415LI93-F1
#
_entry.id   AF-A0A415LI93-F1
#
_cell.length_a   1.000
_cell.length_b   1.000
_cell.length_c   1.000
_cell.angle_alpha   90.00
_cell.angle_beta   90.00
_cell.angle_gamma   90.00
#
_symmetry.space_group_name_H-M   'P 1'
#
loop_
_entity.id
_entity.type
_entity.pdbx_description
1 polymer ?
#
loop_
_entity_poly.entity_id
_entity_poly.type
_entity_poly.pdbx_seq_one_letter_code
_entity_poly.pdbx_strand_id
1 'polypeptide(L)'
;MKNFRITEEENQKFHQLAEEHQMKESVYFRFLISQKPKDYPEIVQLLKQLINEVNYIGHNINQIVKSIHSGYLGINDEKVLIAYMKKLNEEVKKAAEIIGNQ
;
A
#
# COMPACT_ATOMS: atom_id res chain seq x y z
N MET A 1 33.14 11.63 -3.47
CA MET A 1 32.05 12.09 -2.58
C MET A 1 31.62 13.46 -3.05
N LYS A 2 30.31 13.72 -3.14
CA LYS A 2 29.78 15.05 -3.43
C LYS A 2 29.68 15.77 -2.08
N ASN A 3 30.31 16.94 -1.94
CA ASN A 3 30.28 17.69 -0.70
C ASN A 3 29.02 18.56 -0.69
N PHE A 4 28.23 18.45 0.37
CA PHE A 4 27.06 19.28 0.61
C PHE A 4 27.38 20.26 1.73
N ARG A 5 26.88 21.50 1.59
CA ARG A 5 26.94 22.49 2.67
C ARG A 5 25.55 22.57 3.27
N ILE A 6 25.51 22.45 4.58
CA ILE A 6 24.31 22.59 5.39
C ILE A 6 24.62 23.53 6.55
N THR A 7 23.61 24.25 7.00
CA THR A 7 23.66 25.08 8.20
C THR A 7 23.65 24.20 9.46
N GLU A 8 24.06 24.77 10.59
CA GLU A 8 24.05 24.06 11.87
C GLU A 8 22.63 23.63 12.29
N GLU A 9 21.64 24.48 12.02
CA GLU A 9 20.23 24.19 12.30
C GLU A 9 19.71 23.01 11.45
N GLU A 10 20.05 22.98 10.16
CA GLU A 10 19.72 21.86 9.28
C GLU A 10 20.40 20.56 9.74
N ASN A 11 21.64 20.64 10.24
CA ASN A 11 22.37 19.50 10.75
C ASN A 11 21.72 18.93 12.04
N GLN A 12 21.30 19.79 12.96
CA GLN A 12 20.58 19.36 14.17
C GLN A 12 19.23 18.72 13.85
N LYS A 13 18.48 19.32 12.93
CA LYS A 13 17.20 18.76 12.46
C LYS A 13 17.41 17.41 11.78
N PHE A 14 18.48 17.29 10.99
CA PHE A 14 18.84 16.05 10.33
C PHE A 14 19.19 14.93 11.33
N HIS A 15 19.95 15.26 12.38
CA HIS A 15 20.28 14.33 13.47
C HIS A 15 19.03 13.78 14.14
N GLN A 16 18.10 14.67 14.52
CA GLN A 16 16.83 14.29 15.14
C GLN A 16 16.01 13.35 14.25
N LEU A 17 15.88 13.68 12.96
CA LEU A 17 15.13 12.86 12.01
C LEU A 17 15.77 11.47 11.82
N ALA A 18 17.10 11.38 11.80
CA ALA A 18 17.80 10.10 11.72
C ALA A 18 17.55 9.23 12.96
N GLU A 19 17.57 9.83 14.16
CA GLU A 19 17.24 9.15 15.42
C GLU A 19 15.78 8.67 15.47
N GLU A 20 14.82 9.51 15.05
CA GLU A 20 13.39 9.15 14.96
C GLU A 20 13.18 7.93 14.05
N HIS A 21 13.91 7.86 12.94
CA HIS A 21 13.85 6.74 12.00
C HIS A 21 14.73 5.55 12.42
N GLN A 22 15.42 5.63 13.57
CA GLN A 22 16.33 4.61 14.09
C GLN A 22 17.45 4.25 13.10
N MET A 23 17.92 5.24 12.34
CA MET A 23 18.96 5.08 11.32
C MET A 23 20.21 5.87 11.70
N LYS A 24 21.38 5.36 11.30
CA LYS A 24 22.60 6.18 11.31
C LYS A 24 22.45 7.31 10.30
N GLU A 25 22.90 8.51 10.66
CA GLU A 25 22.91 9.69 9.80
C GLU A 25 23.37 9.42 8.36
N SER A 26 24.49 8.72 8.17
CA SER A 26 25.01 8.41 6.83
C SER A 26 24.09 7.50 6.00
N VAL A 27 23.29 6.66 6.66
CA VAL A 27 22.27 5.81 6.03
C VAL A 27 21.04 6.65 5.70
N TYR A 28 20.61 7.50 6.63
CA TYR A 28 19.49 8.42 6.43
C TYR A 28 19.77 9.43 5.29
N PHE A 29 20.99 9.96 5.20
CA PHE A 29 21.40 10.87 4.12
C PHE A 29 21.39 10.16 2.76
N ARG A 30 21.80 8.88 2.73
CA ARG A 30 21.79 8.09 1.51
C ARG A 30 20.35 7.81 1.07
N PHE A 31 19.49 7.42 2.00
CA PHE A 31 18.06 7.20 1.81
C PHE A 31 17.37 8.42 1.18
N LEU A 32 17.56 9.62 1.74
CA LEU A 32 17.00 10.86 1.21
C LEU A 32 17.50 11.21 -0.21
N ILE A 33 18.75 10.87 -0.53
CA ILE A 33 19.35 11.15 -1.85
C ILE A 33 18.94 10.11 -2.88
N SER A 34 18.93 8.83 -2.51
CA SER A 34 18.71 7.76 -3.45
C SER A 34 17.25 7.66 -3.86
N GLN A 35 16.31 7.87 -2.93
CA GLN A 35 14.87 7.71 -3.14
C GLN A 35 14.55 6.43 -3.95
N LYS A 36 15.34 5.35 -3.79
CA LYS A 36 15.16 4.12 -4.56
C LYS A 36 14.22 3.21 -3.79
N PRO A 37 13.36 2.44 -4.48
CA PRO A 37 12.42 1.52 -3.81
C PRO A 37 13.09 0.55 -2.81
N LYS A 38 14.35 0.17 -3.06
CA LYS A 38 15.13 -0.72 -2.18
C LYS A 38 15.46 -0.13 -0.80
N ASP A 39 15.40 1.19 -0.65
CA ASP A 39 15.73 1.89 0.59
C ASP A 39 14.53 1.94 1.55
N TYR A 40 13.35 1.47 1.10
CA TYR A 40 12.07 1.43 1.82
C TYR A 40 11.50 0.00 1.81
N PRO A 41 12.15 -0.94 2.51
CA PRO A 41 11.74 -2.34 2.50
C PRO A 41 10.32 -2.55 3.04
N GLU A 42 9.84 -1.69 3.93
CA GLU A 42 8.49 -1.75 4.47
C GLU A 42 7.45 -1.38 3.39
N ILE A 43 7.71 -0.32 2.60
CA ILE A 43 6.81 0.08 1.50
C ILE A 43 6.74 -1.04 0.45
N VAL A 44 7.88 -1.64 0.11
CA VAL A 44 7.92 -2.77 -0.83
C VAL A 44 7.12 -3.96 -0.31
N GLN A 45 7.19 -4.24 1.00
CA GLN A 45 6.43 -5.32 1.62
C GLN A 45 4.92 -5.04 1.60
N LEU A 46 4.51 -3.81 1.93
CA LEU A 46 3.11 -3.38 1.88
C LEU A 46 2.55 -3.48 0.46
N LEU A 47 3.30 -3.04 -0.55
CA LEU A 47 2.90 -3.18 -1.95
C LEU A 47 2.75 -4.64 -2.38
N LYS A 48 3.63 -5.54 -1.93
CA LYS A 48 3.50 -6.98 -2.19
C LYS A 48 2.24 -7.57 -1.56
N GLN A 49 1.94 -7.19 -0.32
CA GLN A 49 0.71 -7.62 0.36
C GLN A 49 -0.53 -7.14 -0.40
N LEU A 50 -0.55 -5.87 -0.81
CA LEU A 50 -1.64 -5.31 -1.62
C LEU A 50 -1.83 -6.05 -2.94
N ILE A 51 -0.73 -6.32 -3.67
CA ILE A 51 -0.79 -7.08 -4.94
C ILE A 51 -1.36 -8.48 -4.71
N ASN A 52 -0.95 -9.16 -3.64
CA ASN A 52 -1.45 -10.49 -3.32
C ASN A 52 -2.95 -10.49 -3.02
N GLU A 53 -3.45 -9.50 -2.28
CA GLU A 53 -4.88 -9.34 -2.02
C GLU A 53 -5.68 -9.07 -3.30
N VAL A 54 -5.19 -8.17 -4.16
CA VAL A 54 -5.83 -7.91 -5.47
C VAL A 54 -5.88 -9.18 -6.33
N ASN A 55 -4.80 -9.97 -6.34
CA ASN A 55 -4.77 -11.26 -7.04
C ASN A 55 -5.79 -12.25 -6.48
N TYR A 56 -5.93 -12.31 -5.15
CA TYR A 56 -6.90 -13.17 -4.49
C TYR A 56 -8.35 -12.78 -4.81
N ILE A 57 -8.65 -11.48 -4.80
CA ILE A 57 -9.95 -10.93 -5.24
C ILE A 57 -10.24 -11.33 -6.68
N GLY A 58 -9.27 -11.18 -7.59
CA GLY A 58 -9.42 -11.60 -8.99
C GLY A 58 -9.67 -13.10 -9.15
N HIS A 59 -9.04 -13.92 -8.32
CA HIS A 59 -9.29 -15.37 -8.29
C HIS A 59 -10.73 -15.69 -7.87
N ASN A 60 -11.23 -15.05 -6.82
CA ASN A 60 -12.61 -15.24 -6.35
C ASN A 60 -13.64 -14.80 -7.42
N ILE A 61 -13.42 -13.67 -8.08
CA ILE A 61 -14.26 -13.22 -9.20
C ILE A 61 -14.30 -14.27 -10.31
N ASN A 62 -13.15 -14.81 -10.71
CA ASN A 62 -13.07 -15.85 -11.74
C ASN A 62 -13.82 -17.13 -11.36
N GLN A 63 -13.78 -17.54 -10.08
CA GLN A 63 -14.56 -18.67 -9.59
C GLN A 63 -16.06 -18.41 -9.69
N ILE A 64 -16.51 -17.23 -9.30
CA ILE A 64 -17.93 -16.84 -9.38
C ILE A 64 -18.41 -16.84 -10.84
N VAL A 65 -17.65 -16.24 -11.75
CA VAL A 65 -17.97 -16.24 -13.18
C VAL A 65 -18.07 -17.66 -13.74
N LYS A 66 -17.16 -18.57 -13.37
CA LYS A 66 -17.24 -19.98 -13.76
C LYS A 66 -18.46 -20.68 -13.17
N SER A 67 -18.83 -20.36 -11.93
CA SER A 67 -20.01 -20.92 -11.26
C SER A 67 -21.32 -20.44 -11.91
N ILE A 68 -21.37 -19.18 -12.37
CA ILE A 68 -22.49 -18.64 -13.15
C ILE A 68 -22.58 -19.35 -14.50
N HIS A 69 -21.47 -19.42 -15.25
CA HIS A 69 -21.46 -20.05 -16.58
C HIS A 69 -21.74 -21.55 -16.56
N SER A 70 -21.42 -22.24 -15.46
CA SER A 70 -21.76 -23.67 -15.29
C SER A 70 -23.23 -23.90 -14.90
N GLY A 71 -24.03 -22.84 -14.75
CA GLY A 71 -25.44 -22.92 -14.40
C GLY A 71 -25.71 -23.22 -12.91
N TYR A 72 -24.67 -23.17 -12.06
CA TYR A 72 -24.78 -23.43 -10.63
C TYR A 72 -25.25 -22.21 -9.82
N LEU A 73 -25.04 -20.98 -10.31
CA LEU A 73 -25.57 -19.76 -9.69
C LEU A 73 -26.93 -19.38 -10.31
N GLY A 74 -27.97 -19.31 -9.48
CA GLY A 74 -29.29 -18.81 -9.91
C GLY A 74 -29.34 -17.28 -9.95
N ILE A 75 -30.37 -16.72 -10.60
CA ILE A 75 -30.62 -15.26 -10.71
C ILE A 75 -30.60 -14.53 -9.35
N ASN A 76 -30.94 -15.24 -8.27
CA ASN A 76 -30.89 -14.69 -6.91
C ASN A 76 -29.45 -14.57 -6.38
N ASP A 77 -28.56 -15.48 -6.76
CA ASP A 77 -27.16 -15.46 -6.32
C ASP A 77 -26.37 -14.32 -7.00
N GLU A 78 -26.72 -13.99 -8.24
CA GLU A 78 -26.18 -12.82 -8.95
C GLU A 78 -26.55 -11.51 -8.24
N LYS A 79 -27.83 -11.35 -7.86
CA LYS A 79 -28.30 -10.15 -7.13
C LYS A 79 -27.61 -9.99 -5.78
N VAL A 80 -27.44 -11.09 -5.05
CA VAL A 80 -26.74 -11.12 -3.76
C VAL A 80 -25.27 -10.76 -3.93
N LEU A 81 -24.60 -11.30 -4.96
CA LEU A 81 -23.21 -10.94 -5.27
C LEU A 81 -23.05 -9.45 -5.57
N ILE A 82 -23.93 -8.87 -6.40
CA ILE A 82 -23.90 -7.45 -6.73
C ILE A 82 -24.06 -6.60 -5.46
N ALA A 83 -24.94 -7.00 -4.54
CA ALA A 83 -25.14 -6.31 -3.26
C ALA A 83 -23.88 -6.37 -2.38
N TYR A 84 -23.22 -7.53 -2.29
CA TYR A 84 -21.96 -7.68 -1.55
C TYR A 84 -20.82 -6.88 -2.17
N MET A 85 -20.69 -6.86 -3.50
CA MET A 85 -19.67 -6.06 -4.19
C MET A 85 -19.87 -4.56 -3.98
N LYS A 86 -21.12 -4.08 -3.99
CA LYS A 86 -21.44 -2.69 -3.65
C LYS A 86 -21.01 -2.34 -2.22
N LYS A 87 -21.35 -3.20 -1.26
CA LYS A 87 -20.98 -3.01 0.14
C LYS A 87 -19.45 -3.01 0.32
N LEU A 88 -18.73 -3.92 -0.35
CA LEU A 88 -17.27 -3.95 -0.31
C LEU A 88 -16.67 -2.64 -0.82
N ASN A 89 -17.15 -2.12 -1.95
CA ASN A 89 -16.69 -0.84 -2.50
C ASN A 89 -16.92 0.33 -1.54
N GLU A 90 -18.06 0.38 -0.85
CA GLU A 90 -18.35 1.41 0.14
C GLU A 90 -17.39 1.36 1.33
N GLU A 91 -17.15 0.17 1.89
CA GLU A 91 -16.24 0.00 3.03
C GLU A 91 -14.78 0.30 2.66
N VAL A 92 -14.33 -0.15 1.47
CA VAL A 92 -12.99 0.18 0.96
C VAL A 92 -12.84 1.68 0.74
N LYS A 93 -13.87 2.36 0.23
CA LYS A 93 -13.85 3.82 0.06
C LYS A 93 -13.73 4.55 1.40
N LYS A 94 -14.51 4.14 2.41
CA LYS A 94 -14.41 4.70 3.77
C LYS A 94 -13.00 4.51 4.36
N ALA A 95 -12.43 3.31 4.20
CA ALA A 95 -11.07 3.04 4.66
C ALA A 95 -10.04 3.92 3.95
N ALA A 96 -10.17 4.10 2.63
CA ALA A 96 -9.30 4.98 1.85
C ALA A 96 -9.43 6.46 2.26
N GLU A 97 -10.64 6.94 2.59
CA GLU A 97 -10.87 8.30 3.10
C GLU A 97 -10.25 8.51 4.49
N ILE A 98 -10.27 7.50 5.35
CA ILE A 98 -9.63 7.55 6.68
C ILE A 98 -8.10 7.58 6.54
N ILE A 99 -7.55 6.78 5.62
CA ILE A 99 -6.09 6.69 5.41
C ILE A 99 -5.56 7.90 4.62
N GLY A 100 -6.29 8.39 3.62
CA GLY A 100 -5.85 9.50 2.76
C GLY A 100 -5.95 10.89 3.40
N ASN A 101 -6.58 11.01 4.57
CA ASN A 101 -6.66 12.23 5.37
C ASN A 101 -5.70 12.23 6.59
N GLN A 102 -4.76 11.28 6.65
CA GLN A 102 -3.62 11.28 7.58
C GLN A 102 -2.37 11.80 6.87
#